data_AF-S4Y507-F1
#
_entry.id   AF-S4Y507-F1
#
_cell.length_a   1.000
_cell.length_b   1.000
_cell.length_c   1.000
_cell.angle_alpha   90.00
_cell.angle_beta   90.00
_cell.angle_gamma   90.00
#
_symmetry.space_group_name_H-M   'P 1'
#
loop_
_entity.id
_entity.type
_entity.pdbx_description
1 polymer ?
#
loop_
_entity_poly.entity_id
_entity_poly.type
_entity_poly.pdbx_seq_one_letter_code
_entity_poly.pdbx_strand_id
1 'polypeptide(L)'
;MAIRTGALRRVRPRGPAGNLAALGKIRYVPFALYINSMHERIHPVYEEELAAAREAYPELRGEADMAVLLEIAVIHGDGRLARLGVASSSGSVAFDVVALEAVRRAAPFDAPPQLLVSPGGNVYLHWMFHTDPYQACATFNARPFMLASAPAAAATGQQPVSVHQTGRPRSTPPPLAPAPTTRGVHSEQAP
;
A
#
# COMPACT_ATOMS: atom_id res chain seq x y z
N MET A 1 -21.29 9.97 40.25
CA MET A 1 -20.24 9.24 39.50
C MET A 1 -20.94 8.52 38.35
N ALA A 2 -20.89 9.06 37.12
CA ALA A 2 -21.63 8.54 35.98
C ALA A 2 -20.65 7.95 34.97
N ILE A 3 -20.82 6.66 34.67
CA ILE A 3 -20.06 5.94 33.64
C ILE A 3 -20.52 6.46 32.28
N ARG A 4 -19.63 7.15 31.57
CA ARG A 4 -19.86 7.53 30.17
C ARG A 4 -19.57 6.32 29.28
N THR A 5 -20.61 5.61 28.89
CA THR A 5 -20.57 4.60 27.84
C THR A 5 -20.19 5.28 26.51
N GLY A 6 -18.93 5.11 26.09
CA GLY A 6 -18.47 5.59 24.78
C GLY A 6 -19.18 4.84 23.67
N ALA A 7 -20.06 5.52 22.94
CA ALA A 7 -20.73 4.94 21.79
C ALA A 7 -19.69 4.65 20.69
N LEU A 8 -19.56 3.37 20.32
CA LEU A 8 -18.85 2.92 19.13
C LEU A 8 -19.35 3.73 17.92
N ARG A 9 -18.52 4.66 17.46
CA ARG A 9 -18.83 5.50 16.31
C ARG A 9 -18.86 4.59 15.09
N ARG A 10 -20.04 4.41 14.50
CA ARG A 10 -20.20 3.65 13.24
C ARG A 10 -19.39 4.34 12.14
N VAL A 11 -18.23 3.78 11.86
CA VAL A 11 -17.37 4.12 10.71
C VAL A 11 -18.12 3.72 9.43
N ARG A 12 -18.28 4.67 8.50
CA ARG A 12 -18.68 4.33 7.13
C ARG A 12 -17.40 4.16 6.30
N PRO A 13 -17.17 3.03 5.64
CA PRO A 13 -16.00 2.85 4.78
C PRO A 13 -16.06 3.87 3.62
N ARG A 14 -14.92 4.48 3.30
CA ARG A 14 -14.79 5.41 2.18
C ARG A 14 -14.35 4.63 0.93
N GLY A 15 -15.30 3.89 0.37
CA GLY A 15 -15.14 3.10 -0.86
C GLY A 15 -16.52 2.65 -1.38
N PRO A 16 -16.63 2.17 -2.63
CA PRO A 16 -17.86 1.55 -3.10
C PRO A 16 -18.24 0.43 -2.12
N ALA A 17 -19.44 0.52 -1.55
CA ALA A 17 -19.88 -0.35 -0.47
C ALA A 17 -19.83 -1.82 -0.91
N GLY A 18 -18.81 -2.54 -0.46
CA GLY A 18 -18.78 -3.99 -0.54
C GLY A 18 -19.94 -4.59 0.23
N ASN A 19 -20.67 -5.52 -0.40
CA ASN A 19 -21.83 -6.11 0.24
C ASN A 19 -21.42 -7.42 0.94
N LEU A 20 -21.41 -7.45 2.28
CA LEU A 20 -21.25 -8.67 3.08
C LEU A 20 -22.30 -9.73 2.71
N ALA A 21 -23.53 -9.32 2.35
CA ALA A 21 -24.57 -10.25 1.91
C ALA A 21 -24.25 -10.90 0.54
N ALA A 22 -23.43 -10.24 -0.30
CA ALA A 22 -23.02 -10.79 -1.59
C ALA A 22 -21.93 -11.87 -1.47
N LEU A 23 -21.34 -12.07 -0.29
CA LEU A 23 -20.40 -13.17 -0.06
C LEU A 23 -21.05 -14.53 -0.33
N GLY A 24 -22.29 -14.73 0.12
CA GLY A 24 -22.94 -16.04 0.10
C GLY A 24 -22.22 -17.07 0.98
N LYS A 25 -22.96 -18.05 1.52
CA LYS A 25 -22.41 -19.01 2.49
C LYS A 25 -21.25 -19.85 1.96
N ILE A 26 -21.24 -20.13 0.65
CA ILE A 26 -20.22 -20.96 -0.01
C ILE A 26 -18.82 -20.34 0.07
N ARG A 27 -18.71 -19.02 0.23
CA ARG A 27 -17.41 -18.33 0.29
C ARG A 27 -16.84 -18.20 1.70
N TYR A 28 -17.61 -18.49 2.75
CA TYR A 28 -17.15 -18.27 4.13
C TYR A 28 -15.93 -19.11 4.50
N VAL A 29 -15.95 -20.41 4.21
CA VAL A 29 -14.82 -21.30 4.52
C VAL A 29 -13.59 -20.93 3.70
N PRO A 30 -13.66 -20.75 2.37
CA PRO A 30 -12.51 -20.28 1.59
C PRO A 30 -11.95 -18.93 2.05
N PHE A 31 -12.79 -17.97 2.45
CA PHE A 31 -12.32 -16.71 3.01
C PHE A 31 -11.61 -16.90 4.35
N ALA A 32 -12.15 -17.73 5.25
CA ALA A 32 -11.53 -17.99 6.54
C ALA A 32 -10.13 -18.60 6.38
N LEU A 33 -9.98 -19.56 5.47
CA LEU A 33 -8.68 -20.17 5.15
C LEU A 33 -7.71 -19.13 4.55
N TYR A 34 -8.18 -18.31 3.62
CA TYR A 34 -7.34 -17.29 2.99
C TYR A 34 -6.90 -16.19 3.99
N ILE A 35 -7.82 -15.73 4.83
CA ILE A 35 -7.52 -14.77 5.91
C ILE A 35 -6.52 -15.37 6.89
N ASN A 36 -6.63 -16.67 7.20
CA ASN A 36 -5.67 -17.34 8.05
C ASN A 36 -4.26 -17.37 7.43
N SER A 37 -4.12 -17.67 6.14
CA SER A 37 -2.79 -17.65 5.50
C SER A 37 -2.20 -16.23 5.41
N MET A 38 -3.04 -15.21 5.21
CA MET A 38 -2.61 -13.80 5.34
C MET A 38 -2.14 -13.49 6.77
N HIS A 39 -2.88 -13.94 7.78
CA HIS A 39 -2.57 -13.72 9.19
C HIS A 39 -1.23 -14.33 9.59
N GLU A 40 -0.95 -15.57 9.18
CA GLU A 40 0.32 -16.24 9.44
C GLU A 40 1.54 -15.44 8.94
N ARG A 41 1.36 -14.68 7.85
CA ARG A 41 2.42 -13.82 7.28
C ARG A 41 2.47 -12.42 7.90
N ILE A 42 1.31 -11.87 8.27
CA ILE A 42 1.21 -10.53 8.89
C ILE A 42 1.68 -10.55 10.33
N HIS A 43 1.34 -11.60 11.08
CA HIS A 43 1.54 -11.68 12.52
C HIS A 43 2.98 -11.36 12.98
N PRO A 44 4.05 -12.03 12.47
CA PRO A 44 5.41 -11.74 12.93
C PRO A 44 5.85 -10.31 12.59
N VAL A 45 5.42 -9.77 11.45
CA VAL A 45 5.74 -8.40 11.04
C VAL A 45 5.00 -7.38 11.92
N TYR A 46 3.74 -7.66 12.23
CA TYR A 46 2.92 -6.79 13.08
C TYR A 46 3.50 -6.68 14.49
N GLU A 47 3.94 -7.80 15.07
CA GLU A 47 4.59 -7.80 16.38
C GLU A 47 5.89 -7.00 16.39
N GLU A 48 6.73 -7.17 15.36
CA GLU A 48 7.97 -6.41 15.18
C GLU A 48 7.70 -4.90 15.07
N GLU A 49 6.79 -4.49 14.18
CA GLU A 49 6.45 -3.09 13.94
C GLU A 49 5.83 -2.44 15.19
N LEU A 50 4.92 -3.15 15.87
CA LEU A 50 4.29 -2.63 17.08
C LEU A 50 5.29 -2.50 18.24
N ALA A 51 6.22 -3.45 18.38
CA ALA A 51 7.27 -3.38 19.39
C ALA A 51 8.20 -2.18 19.13
N ALA A 52 8.67 -2.01 17.88
CA ALA A 52 9.52 -0.88 17.50
C ALA A 52 8.80 0.46 17.70
N ALA A 53 7.52 0.55 17.33
CA ALA A 53 6.73 1.75 17.52
C ALA A 53 6.49 2.05 19.00
N ARG A 54 6.27 1.03 19.85
CA ARG A 54 6.18 1.21 21.30
C ARG A 54 7.50 1.72 21.90
N GLU A 55 8.64 1.31 21.37
CA GLU A 55 9.92 1.88 21.79
C GLU A 55 10.05 3.35 21.38
N ALA A 56 9.62 3.73 20.19
CA ALA A 56 9.76 5.09 19.67
C ALA A 56 8.72 6.09 20.21
N TYR A 57 7.50 5.64 20.49
CA TYR A 57 6.33 6.48 20.74
C TYR A 57 5.69 6.17 22.11
N PRO A 58 5.86 7.05 23.13
CA PRO A 58 5.32 6.83 24.47
C PRO A 58 3.80 6.62 24.51
N GLU A 59 3.04 7.25 23.62
CA GLU A 59 1.58 7.14 23.53
C GLU A 59 1.09 5.73 23.17
N LEU A 60 1.94 4.90 22.53
CA LEU A 60 1.62 3.51 22.19
C LEU A 60 1.92 2.52 23.32
N ARG A 61 2.55 2.98 24.41
CA ARG A 61 2.86 2.18 25.60
C ARG A 61 1.71 2.14 26.60
N GLY A 62 0.68 2.95 26.41
CA GLY A 62 -0.48 3.00 27.30
C GLY A 62 -1.33 1.71 27.23
N GLU A 63 -2.16 1.52 28.26
CA GLU A 63 -3.10 0.39 28.33
C GLU A 63 -4.35 0.59 27.44
N ALA A 64 -4.57 1.81 26.96
CA ALA A 64 -5.73 2.13 26.14
C ALA A 64 -5.59 1.48 24.75
N ASP A 65 -6.54 0.61 24.40
CA ASP A 65 -6.56 -0.02 23.10
C ASP A 65 -6.87 0.99 21.98
N MET A 66 -6.02 1.01 20.97
CA MET A 66 -6.20 1.74 19.72
C MET A 66 -6.58 0.76 18.62
N ALA A 67 -7.49 1.17 17.74
CA ALA A 67 -7.96 0.33 16.63
C ALA A 67 -7.91 1.09 15.30
N VAL A 68 -7.28 0.50 14.29
CA VAL A 68 -7.22 1.04 12.93
C VAL A 68 -7.87 0.07 11.95
N LEU A 69 -8.80 0.57 11.13
CA LEU A 69 -9.45 -0.21 10.09
C LEU A 69 -8.73 0.01 8.77
N LEU A 70 -8.14 -1.05 8.21
CA LEU A 70 -7.53 -1.01 6.90
C LEU A 70 -8.51 -1.51 5.82
N GLU A 71 -8.44 -0.91 4.64
CA GLU A 71 -8.99 -1.47 3.39
C GLU A 71 -7.86 -2.09 2.59
N ILE A 72 -8.01 -3.37 2.26
CA ILE A 72 -7.01 -4.19 1.60
C ILE A 72 -7.64 -4.79 0.34
N ALA A 73 -6.93 -4.67 -0.78
CA ALA A 73 -7.25 -5.41 -2.00
C ALA A 73 -6.03 -6.18 -2.48
N VAL A 74 -6.22 -7.46 -2.81
CA VAL A 74 -5.16 -8.38 -3.25
C VAL A 74 -5.44 -8.84 -4.68
N ILE A 75 -4.42 -8.77 -5.54
CA ILE A 75 -4.47 -9.23 -6.94
C ILE A 75 -4.58 -10.75 -6.96
N HIS A 76 -5.58 -11.28 -7.68
CA HIS A 76 -5.78 -12.73 -7.77
C HIS A 76 -4.56 -13.48 -8.34
N GLY A 77 -3.93 -12.94 -9.38
CA GLY A 77 -2.92 -13.64 -10.15
C GLY A 77 -1.59 -13.89 -9.43
N ASP A 78 -1.22 -13.02 -8.48
CA ASP A 78 0.11 -13.06 -7.86
C ASP A 78 0.13 -12.68 -6.37
N GLY A 79 -1.04 -12.43 -5.76
CA GLY A 79 -1.15 -12.10 -4.34
C GLY A 79 -0.55 -10.75 -3.94
N ARG A 80 -0.13 -9.91 -4.89
CA ARG A 80 0.34 -8.55 -4.60
C ARG A 80 -0.81 -7.67 -4.14
N LEU A 81 -0.49 -6.62 -3.40
CA LEU A 81 -1.47 -5.60 -3.03
C LEU A 81 -1.89 -4.79 -4.26
N ALA A 82 -3.17 -4.84 -4.59
CA ALA A 82 -3.82 -3.89 -5.51
C ALA A 82 -4.15 -2.57 -4.80
N ARG A 83 -4.46 -2.65 -3.49
CA ARG A 83 -4.79 -1.50 -2.65
C ARG A 83 -4.43 -1.80 -1.20
N LEU A 84 -3.96 -0.77 -0.52
CA LEU A 84 -3.81 -0.74 0.93
C LEU A 84 -4.06 0.70 1.40
N GLY A 85 -4.90 0.89 2.40
CA GLY A 85 -5.15 2.21 2.97
C GLY A 85 -5.95 2.19 4.26
N VAL A 86 -5.97 3.32 4.96
CA VAL A 86 -6.73 3.50 6.21
C VAL A 86 -8.18 3.85 5.87
N ALA A 87 -9.10 2.94 6.18
CA ALA A 87 -10.55 3.17 6.10
C ALA A 87 -11.08 3.91 7.33
N SER A 88 -10.47 3.68 8.51
CA SER A 88 -10.68 4.46 9.73
C SER A 88 -9.41 4.54 10.55
N SER A 89 -8.97 5.76 10.82
CA SER A 89 -7.81 6.02 11.68
C SER A 89 -8.10 5.63 13.12
N SER A 90 -7.05 5.19 13.82
CA SER A 90 -7.05 5.01 15.27
C SER A 90 -6.98 6.31 16.06
N GLY A 91 -6.65 7.43 15.40
CA GLY A 91 -6.31 8.69 16.04
C GLY A 91 -4.81 8.83 16.35
N SER A 92 -4.00 7.79 16.12
CA SER A 92 -2.53 7.85 16.19
C SER A 92 -1.93 7.52 14.82
N VAL A 93 -1.19 8.47 14.25
CA VAL A 93 -0.47 8.25 12.99
C VAL A 93 0.58 7.14 13.13
N ALA A 94 1.26 7.07 14.28
CA ALA A 94 2.26 6.04 14.54
C ALA A 94 1.63 4.63 14.50
N PHE A 95 0.47 4.45 15.12
CA PHE A 95 -0.21 3.15 15.09
C PHE A 95 -0.83 2.83 13.73
N ASP A 96 -1.41 3.82 13.04
CA ASP A 96 -1.93 3.63 11.68
C ASP A 96 -0.81 3.16 10.71
N VAL A 97 0.41 3.71 10.86
CA VAL A 97 1.59 3.29 10.10
C VAL A 97 2.00 1.86 10.44
N VAL A 98 2.02 1.46 11.71
CA VAL A 98 2.33 0.07 12.12
C VAL A 98 1.46 -0.94 11.38
N ALA A 99 0.14 -0.73 11.33
CA ALA A 99 -0.77 -1.65 10.64
C ALA A 99 -0.54 -1.65 9.12
N LEU A 100 -0.32 -0.48 8.52
CA LEU A 100 -0.01 -0.36 7.09
C LEU A 100 1.30 -1.08 6.73
N GLU A 101 2.35 -0.87 7.51
CA GLU A 101 3.67 -1.49 7.30
C GLU A 101 3.61 -3.00 7.47
N ALA A 102 2.89 -3.48 8.49
CA ALA A 102 2.71 -4.91 8.71
C ALA A 102 2.11 -5.61 7.48
N VAL A 103 1.03 -5.06 6.92
CA VAL A 103 0.40 -5.62 5.71
C VAL A 103 1.28 -5.45 4.48
N ARG A 104 1.92 -4.28 4.32
CA ARG A 104 2.77 -3.99 3.16
C ARG A 104 3.99 -4.89 3.08
N ARG A 105 4.68 -5.09 4.21
CA ARG A 105 5.88 -5.94 4.32
C ARG A 105 5.56 -7.44 4.26
N ALA A 106 4.36 -7.86 4.68
CA ALA A 106 3.93 -9.26 4.59
C ALA A 106 3.58 -9.70 3.15
N ALA A 107 3.22 -8.75 2.28
CA ALA A 107 2.92 -9.00 0.87
C ALA A 107 4.18 -9.40 0.06
N PRO A 108 4.03 -10.12 -1.09
CA PRO A 108 2.78 -10.58 -1.71
C PRO A 108 2.20 -11.80 -1.00
N PHE A 109 0.90 -11.87 -0.77
CA PHE A 109 0.22 -13.02 -0.16
C PHE A 109 0.12 -14.21 -1.11
N ASP A 110 -0.44 -15.33 -0.64
CA ASP A 110 -0.79 -16.42 -1.56
C ASP A 110 -1.83 -15.94 -2.57
N ALA A 111 -1.84 -16.55 -3.76
CA ALA A 111 -2.85 -16.30 -4.77
C ALA A 111 -4.24 -16.62 -4.19
N PRO A 112 -5.16 -15.65 -4.10
CA PRO A 112 -6.49 -15.91 -3.58
C PRO A 112 -7.22 -16.95 -4.43
N PRO A 113 -8.04 -17.85 -3.85
CA PRO A 113 -8.88 -18.74 -4.65
C PRO A 113 -9.82 -17.96 -5.59
N GLN A 114 -9.98 -18.43 -6.83
CA GLN A 114 -10.80 -17.78 -7.87
C GLN A 114 -12.24 -17.47 -7.40
N LEU A 115 -12.80 -18.30 -6.53
CA LEU A 115 -14.14 -18.11 -5.97
C LEU A 115 -14.29 -16.83 -5.11
N LEU A 116 -13.18 -16.32 -4.55
CA LEU A 116 -13.14 -15.13 -3.71
C LEU A 116 -13.03 -13.83 -4.51
N VAL A 117 -12.70 -13.93 -5.81
CA VAL A 117 -12.36 -12.80 -6.67
C VAL A 117 -13.61 -12.02 -7.03
N SER A 118 -13.59 -10.72 -6.71
CA SER A 118 -14.63 -9.78 -7.13
C SER A 118 -14.52 -9.43 -8.62
N PRO A 119 -15.59 -8.91 -9.25
CA PRO A 119 -15.48 -8.23 -10.53
C PRO A 119 -14.31 -7.22 -10.52
N GLY A 120 -13.46 -7.27 -11.55
CA GLY A 120 -12.22 -6.48 -11.59
C GLY A 120 -10.95 -7.21 -11.12
N GLY A 121 -11.04 -8.48 -10.71
CA GLY A 121 -9.88 -9.37 -10.59
C GLY A 121 -9.15 -9.37 -9.25
N ASN A 122 -9.71 -8.70 -8.23
CA ASN A 122 -9.10 -8.61 -6.89
C ASN A 122 -10.01 -9.21 -5.81
N VAL A 123 -9.40 -9.58 -4.69
CA VAL A 123 -10.08 -9.94 -3.44
C VAL A 123 -10.02 -8.77 -2.48
N TYR A 124 -11.12 -8.49 -1.77
CA TYR A 124 -11.25 -7.33 -0.90
C TYR A 124 -11.63 -7.71 0.52
N LEU A 125 -11.02 -7.03 1.48
CA LEU A 125 -11.33 -7.15 2.90
C LEU A 125 -11.08 -5.85 3.63
N HIS A 126 -11.88 -5.61 4.67
CA HIS A 126 -11.49 -4.71 5.75
C HIS A 126 -10.86 -5.52 6.88
N TRP A 127 -9.81 -5.02 7.51
CA TRP A 127 -9.20 -5.68 8.66
C TRP A 127 -8.91 -4.67 9.75
N MET A 128 -9.50 -4.88 10.94
CA MET A 128 -9.21 -4.06 12.11
C MET A 128 -7.98 -4.61 12.84
N PHE A 129 -6.99 -3.75 13.06
CA PHE A 129 -5.80 -4.03 13.87
C PHE A 129 -5.89 -3.29 15.20
N HIS A 130 -5.40 -3.92 16.26
CA HIS A 130 -5.51 -3.46 17.64
C HIS A 130 -4.15 -3.43 18.35
N THR A 131 -3.92 -2.46 19.24
CA THR A 131 -2.74 -2.48 20.12
C THR A 131 -2.84 -3.54 21.21
N ASP A 132 -4.06 -3.92 21.60
CA ASP A 132 -4.35 -5.01 22.53
C ASP A 132 -3.86 -6.35 21.96
N PRO A 133 -2.94 -7.07 22.64
CA PRO A 133 -2.40 -8.34 22.16
C PRO A 133 -3.47 -9.44 21.97
N TYR A 134 -4.61 -9.36 22.67
CA TYR A 134 -5.68 -10.35 22.49
C TYR A 134 -6.50 -10.15 21.21
N GLN A 135 -6.46 -8.95 20.62
CA GLN A 135 -7.22 -8.58 19.43
C GLN A 135 -6.33 -8.16 18.25
N ALA A 136 -5.03 -8.01 18.51
CA ALA A 136 -3.95 -7.51 17.67
C ALA A 136 -4.22 -7.53 16.16
N CYS A 137 -3.87 -8.62 15.50
CA CYS A 137 -4.14 -8.87 14.09
C CYS A 137 -5.21 -9.97 13.91
N ALA A 138 -6.10 -10.15 14.89
CA ALA A 138 -6.95 -11.32 14.96
C ALA A 138 -7.82 -11.52 13.71
N THR A 139 -7.95 -12.77 13.25
CA THR A 139 -8.65 -13.12 12.00
C THR A 139 -10.15 -12.82 12.05
N PHE A 140 -10.78 -12.85 13.23
CA PHE A 140 -12.19 -12.51 13.41
C PHE A 140 -12.50 -11.01 13.20
N ASN A 141 -11.46 -10.17 13.18
CA ASN A 141 -11.54 -8.74 12.87
C ASN A 141 -11.41 -8.46 11.36
N ALA A 142 -11.13 -9.47 10.55
CA ALA A 142 -11.16 -9.39 9.10
C ALA A 142 -12.59 -9.60 8.56
N ARG A 143 -13.01 -8.71 7.66
CA ARG A 143 -14.34 -8.67 7.06
C ARG A 143 -14.19 -8.63 5.54
N PRO A 144 -14.25 -9.79 4.86
CA PRO A 144 -14.21 -9.83 3.41
C PRO A 144 -15.48 -9.22 2.82
N PHE A 145 -15.40 -8.74 1.59
CA PHE A 145 -16.56 -8.26 0.86
C PHE A 145 -16.41 -8.45 -0.65
N MET A 146 -17.54 -8.48 -1.36
CA MET A 146 -17.58 -8.53 -2.81
C MET A 146 -18.00 -7.17 -3.37
N LEU A 147 -17.29 -6.71 -4.39
CA LEU A 147 -17.75 -5.57 -5.19
C LEU A 147 -18.88 -6.01 -6.14
N ALA A 148 -19.87 -5.14 -6.33
CA ALA A 148 -20.97 -5.39 -7.27
C ALA A 148 -20.54 -5.25 -8.74
N SER A 149 -19.55 -4.40 -9.01
CA SER A 149 -18.98 -4.15 -10.32
C SER A 149 -17.49 -3.88 -10.18
N ALA A 150 -16.74 -4.01 -11.28
CA ALA A 150 -15.35 -3.62 -11.30
C ALA A 150 -15.23 -2.15 -10.88
N PRO A 151 -14.24 -1.77 -10.06
CA PRO A 151 -13.95 -0.36 -9.82
C PRO A 151 -13.76 0.31 -11.17
N ALA A 152 -14.33 1.49 -11.37
CA ALA A 152 -13.90 2.34 -12.47
C ALA A 152 -12.38 2.42 -12.37
N ALA A 153 -11.67 2.09 -13.47
CA ALA A 153 -10.24 2.34 -13.53
C ALA A 153 -10.09 3.78 -13.05
N ALA A 154 -9.41 3.97 -11.91
CA ALA A 154 -9.17 5.32 -11.42
C ALA A 154 -8.57 6.03 -12.62
N ALA A 155 -9.28 7.02 -13.16
CA ALA A 155 -8.71 7.87 -14.18
C ALA A 155 -7.47 8.42 -13.49
N THR A 156 -6.32 7.85 -13.81
CA THR A 156 -5.06 8.22 -13.20
C THR A 156 -4.81 9.62 -13.70
N GLY A 157 -5.35 10.59 -12.96
CA GLY A 157 -4.96 11.98 -13.01
C GLY A 157 -3.56 12.14 -12.42
N GLN A 158 -2.62 11.26 -12.75
CA GLN A 158 -1.34 11.78 -13.23
C GLN A 158 -1.64 12.32 -14.63
N GLN A 159 -2.10 13.57 -14.67
CA GLN A 159 -1.60 14.44 -15.73
C GLN A 159 -0.09 14.19 -15.77
N PRO A 160 0.52 13.86 -16.92
CA PRO A 160 1.97 13.93 -17.00
C PRO A 160 2.31 15.32 -16.50
N VAL A 161 3.12 15.41 -15.46
CA VAL A 161 3.76 16.66 -15.10
C VAL A 161 4.39 17.14 -16.40
N SER A 162 3.72 18.09 -17.07
CA SER A 162 4.35 18.89 -18.09
C SER A 162 5.40 19.63 -17.32
N VAL A 163 6.60 19.05 -17.28
CA VAL A 163 7.82 19.78 -17.00
C VAL A 163 7.77 20.88 -18.03
N HIS A 164 7.35 22.06 -17.57
CA HIS A 164 7.44 23.29 -18.32
C HIS A 164 8.94 23.42 -18.58
N GLN A 165 9.39 22.93 -19.74
CA GLN A 165 10.71 23.22 -20.26
C GLN A 165 10.70 24.72 -20.45
N THR A 166 11.18 25.44 -19.45
CA THR A 166 11.69 26.79 -19.63
C THR A 166 12.95 26.63 -20.48
N GLY A 167 12.71 26.46 -21.78
CA GLY A 167 13.73 26.43 -22.80
C GLY A 167 14.42 27.78 -22.83
N ARG A 168 15.50 27.91 -22.06
CA ARG A 168 16.51 28.92 -22.35
C ARG A 168 17.17 28.48 -23.66
N PRO A 169 17.15 29.27 -24.74
CA PRO A 169 17.81 28.87 -25.97
C PRO A 169 19.31 28.72 -25.69
N ARG A 170 19.84 27.52 -25.91
CA ARG A 170 21.28 27.31 -26.03
C ARG A 170 21.71 28.05 -27.28
N SER A 171 22.42 29.16 -27.09
CA SER A 171 23.17 29.83 -28.14
C SER A 171 24.13 28.82 -28.77
N THR A 172 24.03 28.68 -30.08
CA THR A 172 24.95 27.92 -30.92
C THR A 172 26.38 28.46 -30.74
N PRO A 173 27.39 27.62 -30.52
CA PRO A 173 28.78 28.04 -30.65
C PRO A 173 29.11 28.32 -32.13
N PRO A 174 29.90 29.36 -32.44
CA PRO A 174 30.33 29.63 -33.82
C PRO A 174 31.22 28.50 -34.37
N PRO A 175 31.23 28.28 -35.71
CA PRO A 175 32.01 27.22 -36.33
C PRO A 175 33.52 27.44 -36.18
N LEU A 176 34.25 26.34 -35.96
CA LEU A 176 35.71 26.33 -35.85
C LEU A 176 36.38 26.85 -37.12
N ALA A 177 37.36 27.72 -36.95
CA ALA A 177 38.29 28.11 -38.01
C ALA A 177 39.16 26.91 -38.44
N PRO A 178 39.53 26.79 -39.73
CA PRO A 178 40.39 25.71 -40.20
C PRO A 178 41.84 25.87 -39.70
N ALA A 179 42.45 24.76 -39.31
CA ALA A 179 43.84 24.70 -38.86
C ALA A 179 44.83 24.94 -40.02
N PRO A 180 45.95 25.65 -39.78
CA PRO A 180 46.99 25.81 -40.80
C PRO A 180 47.78 24.52 -41.01
N THR A 181 47.98 24.20 -42.29
CA THR A 181 48.70 23.05 -42.82
C THR A 181 50.21 23.18 -42.57
N THR A 182 50.78 22.33 -41.72
CA THR A 182 52.25 22.19 -41.65
C THR A 182 52.70 21.21 -42.73
N ARG A 183 53.31 21.77 -43.77
CA ARG A 183 53.91 21.08 -44.92
C ARG A 183 55.17 20.34 -44.45
N GLY A 184 55.27 19.05 -44.79
CA GLY A 184 56.46 18.24 -44.54
C GLY A 184 57.67 18.77 -45.30
N VAL A 185 58.84 18.64 -44.68
CA VAL A 185 60.15 18.85 -45.32
C VAL A 185 60.84 17.49 -45.34
N HIS A 186 61.05 16.96 -46.55
CA HIS A 186 62.00 15.88 -46.82
C HIS A 186 63.41 16.47 -46.96
N SER A 187 64.38 15.63 -46.59
CA SER A 187 65.84 15.76 -46.59
C SER A 187 66.47 16.39 -47.83
N GLU A 188 67.58 17.13 -47.65
CA GLU A 188 68.78 17.00 -48.50
C GLU A 188 70.03 17.56 -47.79
N GLN A 189 71.19 17.12 -48.25
CA GLN A 189 72.47 17.01 -47.56
C GLN A 189 73.57 17.69 -48.39
N ALA A 190 74.67 18.11 -47.74
CA ALA A 190 76.03 18.38 -48.28
C ALA A 190 76.27 19.75 -48.99
N PRO A 191 77.55 20.21 -49.12
CA PRO A 191 78.84 19.56 -48.80
C PRO A 191 79.58 20.13 -47.59
#